data_AF-A0A961AYM6-F1
#
_entry.id   AF-A0A961AYM6-F1
#
_cell.length_a   1.000
_cell.length_b   1.000
_cell.length_c   1.000
_cell.angle_alpha   90.00
_cell.angle_beta   90.00
_cell.angle_gamma   90.00
#
_symmetry.space_group_name_H-M   'P 1'
#
loop_
_entity.id
_entity.type
_entity.pdbx_description
1 polymer ?
#
loop_
_entity_poly.entity_id
_entity_poly.type
_entity_poly.pdbx_seq_one_letter_code
_entity_poly.pdbx_strand_id
1 'polypeptide(L)'
;MPSRRPHPAHAATIIGGLCLALFLAACGKQDTESPATPAPSTAETAPPPVAAGQPAPLAPGTPLTAEQKNAVLGITLNQMARAQAAGLGDGRVILNGAWDYTGYSYLAPDPNAPIPVRMVAVDVTVEGHNAAFDFDDIEIVDGVSLVSYASDPHLTILSPEGKPLPDDSPVPLAPNPTRVLLIYAFPKETPTFLLYYWGKNLLGEPRPFEKTGWGLPYPDAGTEANDPAPAPKDGGQ
;
A
#
# COMPACT_ATOMS: atom_id res chain seq x y z
N MET A 1 -52.25 17.09 22.95
CA MET A 1 -52.61 18.05 21.88
C MET A 1 -51.33 18.66 21.32
N PRO A 2 -51.10 18.57 20.01
CA PRO A 2 -49.82 18.88 19.38
C PRO A 2 -49.75 20.34 18.91
N SER A 3 -48.57 20.96 18.99
CA SER A 3 -48.26 22.21 18.28
C SER A 3 -47.19 21.92 17.25
N ARG A 4 -47.62 21.79 15.98
CA ARG A 4 -46.76 21.68 14.81
C ARG A 4 -46.26 23.07 14.43
N ARG A 5 -44.95 23.24 14.28
CA ARG A 5 -44.38 24.42 13.62
C ARG A 5 -44.35 24.18 12.10
N PRO A 6 -44.69 25.18 11.26
CA PRO A 6 -44.61 25.06 9.82
C PRO A 6 -43.17 25.27 9.31
N HIS A 7 -42.79 24.46 8.32
CA HIS A 7 -41.63 24.72 7.46
C HIS A 7 -41.97 25.81 6.44
N PRO A 8 -41.09 26.78 6.18
CA PRO A 8 -41.19 27.57 4.96
C PRO A 8 -40.65 26.77 3.77
N ALA A 9 -41.52 26.57 2.78
CA ALA A 9 -41.18 26.16 1.43
C ALA A 9 -40.57 27.35 0.69
N HIS A 10 -39.36 27.20 0.16
CA HIS A 10 -38.83 28.11 -0.85
C HIS A 10 -38.74 27.35 -2.19
N ALA A 11 -39.71 27.65 -3.04
CA ALA A 11 -39.67 27.41 -4.47
C ALA A 11 -39.31 28.74 -5.17
N ALA A 12 -38.32 28.70 -6.07
CA ALA A 12 -38.08 29.64 -7.17
C ALA A 12 -36.82 29.12 -7.90
N THR A 13 -36.88 28.39 -9.00
CA THR A 13 -37.12 28.85 -10.39
C THR A 13 -36.31 30.09 -10.73
N ILE A 14 -35.39 30.00 -11.72
CA ILE A 14 -35.35 30.84 -12.94
C ILE A 14 -34.04 30.63 -13.73
N ILE A 15 -34.22 30.13 -14.97
CA ILE A 15 -33.75 30.69 -16.26
C ILE A 15 -32.25 30.93 -16.47
N GLY A 16 -31.76 30.34 -17.57
CA GLY A 16 -31.05 31.12 -18.59
C GLY A 16 -29.59 30.75 -18.82
N GLY A 17 -29.27 30.28 -20.03
CA GLY A 17 -27.87 30.13 -20.42
C GLY A 17 -27.60 29.29 -21.65
N LEU A 18 -28.44 29.40 -22.69
CA LEU A 18 -28.10 28.95 -24.03
C LEU A 18 -26.93 29.81 -24.54
N CYS A 19 -25.69 29.31 -24.46
CA CYS A 19 -24.55 29.86 -25.19
C CYS A 19 -24.10 28.84 -26.23
N LEU A 20 -24.79 28.91 -27.36
CA LEU A 20 -24.41 28.30 -28.63
C LEU A 20 -23.22 29.10 -29.20
N ALA A 21 -21.99 28.65 -28.94
CA ALA A 21 -20.82 29.13 -29.66
C ALA A 21 -20.46 28.11 -30.74
N LEU A 22 -20.96 28.37 -31.96
CA LEU A 22 -20.37 27.84 -33.18
C LEU A 22 -18.92 28.33 -33.28
N PHE A 23 -17.97 27.41 -33.25
CA PHE A 23 -16.69 27.62 -33.93
C PHE A 23 -16.59 26.64 -35.09
N LEU A 24 -16.83 27.21 -36.27
CA LEU A 24 -16.48 26.64 -37.56
C LEU A 24 -14.98 26.81 -37.81
N ALA A 25 -14.40 25.75 -38.37
CA ALA A 25 -13.30 25.75 -39.33
C ALA A 25 -11.91 26.22 -38.85
N ALA A 26 -11.07 25.23 -38.52
CA ALA A 26 -9.69 25.19 -38.99
C ALA A 26 -9.32 23.74 -39.34
N CYS A 27 -9.51 23.35 -40.60
CA CYS A 27 -8.91 22.17 -41.18
C CYS A 27 -7.39 22.37 -41.28
N GLY A 28 -6.68 22.10 -40.18
CA GLY A 28 -5.26 21.77 -40.23
C GLY A 28 -5.14 20.25 -40.36
N LYS A 29 -4.70 19.77 -41.53
CA LYS A 29 -4.14 18.42 -41.66
C LYS A 29 -2.88 18.38 -40.78
N GLN A 30 -3.02 17.84 -39.58
CA GLN A 30 -1.89 17.33 -38.81
C GLN A 30 -1.89 15.82 -39.00
N ASP A 31 -0.82 15.33 -39.64
CA ASP A 31 -0.50 13.92 -39.73
C ASP A 31 -0.50 13.36 -38.31
N THR A 32 -1.57 12.62 -37.99
CA THR A 32 -1.74 11.97 -36.71
C THR A 32 -0.85 10.73 -36.73
N GLU A 33 0.43 10.95 -36.42
CA GLU A 33 1.26 9.88 -35.91
C GLU A 33 0.67 9.50 -34.56
N SER A 34 -0.16 8.44 -34.61
CA SER A 34 -0.75 7.83 -33.43
C SER A 34 0.38 7.50 -32.47
N PRO A 35 0.48 8.12 -31.28
CA PRO A 35 1.44 7.66 -30.30
C PRO A 35 1.05 6.21 -30.00
N ALA A 36 1.91 5.29 -30.44
CA ALA A 36 1.80 3.89 -30.09
C ALA A 36 1.67 3.85 -28.56
N THR A 37 0.52 3.39 -28.07
CA THR A 37 0.33 3.02 -26.69
C THR A 37 1.49 2.10 -26.34
N PRO A 38 2.43 2.49 -25.45
CA PRO A 38 3.44 1.57 -25.00
C PRO A 38 2.67 0.42 -24.37
N ALA A 39 2.85 -0.79 -24.92
CA ALA A 39 2.33 -1.99 -24.30
C ALA A 39 2.79 -1.99 -22.83
N PRO A 40 1.93 -2.34 -21.86
CA PRO A 40 2.36 -2.49 -20.48
C PRO A 40 3.51 -3.50 -20.47
N SER A 41 4.70 -3.00 -20.16
CA SER A 41 5.90 -3.80 -20.04
C SER A 41 5.73 -4.67 -18.80
N THR A 42 5.18 -5.87 -18.98
CA THR A 42 5.22 -7.00 -18.03
C THR A 42 6.62 -7.60 -17.94
N ALA A 43 7.66 -6.78 -18.14
CA ALA A 43 9.01 -7.14 -17.75
C ALA A 43 9.06 -7.07 -16.22
N GLU A 44 8.52 -8.11 -15.58
CA GLU A 44 9.09 -8.66 -14.37
C GLU A 44 10.59 -8.72 -14.63
N THR A 45 11.31 -7.70 -14.15
CA THR A 45 12.76 -7.61 -14.31
C THR A 45 13.27 -8.71 -13.41
N ALA A 46 13.39 -9.90 -14.00
CA ALA A 46 14.01 -11.02 -13.34
C ALA A 46 15.34 -10.50 -12.77
N PRO A 47 15.62 -10.72 -11.48
CA PRO A 47 16.85 -10.28 -10.88
C PRO A 47 18.00 -10.74 -11.79
N PRO A 48 19.01 -9.87 -12.02
CA PRO A 48 20.09 -10.17 -12.96
C PRO A 48 20.61 -11.59 -12.68
N PRO A 49 20.85 -12.41 -13.73
CA PRO A 49 21.35 -13.75 -13.54
C PRO A 49 22.61 -13.66 -12.68
N VAL A 50 22.55 -14.22 -11.48
CA VAL A 50 23.70 -14.28 -10.58
C VAL A 50 24.80 -14.96 -11.39
N ALA A 51 25.87 -14.21 -11.69
CA ALA A 51 26.96 -14.70 -12.51
C ALA A 51 27.37 -16.08 -11.98
N ALA A 52 27.27 -17.08 -12.86
CA ALA A 52 27.45 -18.50 -12.54
C ALA A 52 28.92 -18.78 -12.19
N GLY A 53 29.32 -18.35 -11.01
CA GLY A 53 30.59 -18.63 -10.38
C GLY A 53 30.30 -19.00 -8.94
N GLN A 54 29.54 -20.07 -8.73
CA GLN A 54 29.33 -20.61 -7.39
C GLN A 54 30.73 -20.99 -6.88
N PRO A 55 31.24 -20.34 -5.81
CA PRO A 55 32.59 -20.59 -5.33
C PRO A 55 32.71 -22.08 -4.97
N ALA A 56 33.85 -22.68 -5.35
CA ALA A 56 34.11 -24.08 -5.05
C ALA A 56 33.94 -24.35 -3.54
N PRO A 57 33.32 -25.49 -3.15
CA PRO A 57 33.09 -25.81 -1.75
C PRO A 57 34.41 -25.83 -0.98
N LEU A 58 34.50 -25.02 0.07
CA LEU A 58 35.68 -24.92 0.92
C LEU A 58 35.78 -26.14 1.84
N ALA A 59 37.00 -26.63 2.07
CA ALA A 59 37.25 -27.72 3.00
C ALA A 59 36.86 -27.31 4.45
N PRO A 60 36.19 -28.19 5.22
CA PRO A 60 35.82 -27.91 6.60
C PRO A 60 37.02 -27.46 7.45
N GLY A 61 36.87 -26.38 8.21
CA GLY A 61 37.90 -25.88 9.14
C GLY A 61 38.89 -24.86 8.56
N THR A 62 38.80 -24.50 7.28
CA THR A 62 39.64 -23.44 6.71
C THR A 62 39.09 -22.05 7.08
N PRO A 63 39.87 -21.14 7.70
CA PRO A 63 39.40 -19.79 7.99
C PRO A 63 39.13 -19.00 6.69
N LEU A 64 37.97 -18.37 6.62
CA LEU A 64 37.58 -17.53 5.48
C LEU A 64 38.38 -16.22 5.46
N THR A 65 38.90 -15.87 4.29
CA THR A 65 39.40 -14.51 3.99
C THR A 65 38.27 -13.48 4.05
N ALA A 66 38.58 -12.19 4.16
CA ALA A 66 37.58 -11.13 4.19
C ALA A 66 36.73 -11.11 2.92
N GLU A 67 37.35 -11.29 1.74
CA GLU A 67 36.66 -11.39 0.46
C GLU A 67 35.69 -12.59 0.44
N GLN A 68 36.14 -13.75 0.93
CA GLN A 68 35.27 -14.94 1.02
C GLN A 68 34.12 -14.75 1.99
N LYS A 69 34.33 -14.08 3.13
CA LYS A 69 33.24 -13.74 4.08
C LYS A 69 32.21 -12.84 3.42
N ASN A 70 32.64 -11.81 2.70
CA ASN A 70 31.74 -10.90 1.99
C ASN A 70 30.97 -11.62 0.87
N ALA A 71 31.62 -12.51 0.13
CA ALA A 71 30.97 -13.31 -0.91
C ALA A 71 29.91 -14.26 -0.31
N VAL A 72 30.24 -14.97 0.76
CA VAL A 72 29.29 -15.84 1.49
C VAL A 72 28.12 -15.02 2.05
N LEU A 73 28.40 -13.87 2.67
CA LEU A 73 27.38 -12.97 3.18
C LEU A 73 26.44 -12.51 2.05
N GLY A 74 26.98 -12.09 0.91
CA GLY A 74 26.18 -11.68 -0.25
C GLY A 74 25.29 -12.80 -0.79
N ILE A 75 25.78 -14.04 -0.83
CA ILE A 75 24.96 -15.20 -1.22
C ILE A 75 23.83 -15.43 -0.22
N THR A 76 24.15 -15.43 1.08
CA THR A 76 23.16 -15.63 2.15
C THR A 76 22.09 -14.54 2.13
N LEU A 77 22.47 -13.27 2.01
CA LEU A 77 21.53 -12.15 1.94
C LEU A 77 20.60 -12.27 0.73
N ASN A 78 21.14 -12.64 -0.44
CA ASN A 78 20.32 -12.86 -1.64
C ASN A 78 19.36 -14.06 -1.49
N GLN A 79 19.79 -15.13 -0.81
CA GLN A 79 18.91 -16.26 -0.52
C GLN A 79 17.79 -15.89 0.45
N MET A 80 18.10 -15.09 1.47
CA MET A 80 17.09 -14.57 2.42
C MET A 80 16.08 -13.66 1.71
N ALA A 81 16.55 -12.70 0.92
CA ALA A 81 15.67 -11.81 0.15
C ALA A 81 14.73 -12.59 -0.79
N ARG A 82 15.25 -13.63 -1.46
CA ARG A 82 14.42 -14.52 -2.28
C ARG A 82 13.40 -15.30 -1.47
N ALA A 83 13.78 -15.78 -0.28
CA ALA A 83 12.86 -16.51 0.59
C ALA A 83 11.72 -15.61 1.09
N GLN A 84 12.02 -14.36 1.46
CA GLN A 84 11.02 -13.36 1.87
C GLN A 84 10.10 -12.97 0.70
N ALA A 85 10.67 -12.68 -0.47
CA ALA A 85 9.88 -12.41 -1.68
C ALA A 85 9.01 -13.61 -2.11
N ALA A 86 9.45 -14.82 -1.81
CA ALA A 86 8.67 -16.04 -2.03
C ALA A 86 7.57 -16.26 -0.98
N GLY A 87 7.43 -15.39 0.02
CA GLY A 87 6.41 -15.46 1.07
C GLY A 87 4.99 -15.65 0.54
N LEU A 88 4.65 -14.94 -0.54
CA LEU A 88 3.34 -15.07 -1.17
C LEU A 88 3.18 -16.40 -1.92
N GLY A 89 4.26 -16.94 -2.49
CA GLY A 89 4.23 -18.15 -3.32
C GLY A 89 3.19 -18.06 -4.46
N ASP A 90 2.38 -19.11 -4.57
CA ASP A 90 1.20 -19.20 -5.46
C ASP A 90 -0.06 -18.55 -4.86
N GLY A 91 0.07 -17.97 -3.67
CA GLY A 91 -0.98 -17.22 -3.01
C GLY A 91 -1.39 -15.96 -3.77
N ARG A 92 -2.49 -15.37 -3.33
CA ARG A 92 -3.08 -14.18 -3.94
C ARG A 92 -3.59 -13.21 -2.89
N VAL A 93 -3.72 -11.95 -3.29
CA VAL A 93 -4.33 -10.88 -2.51
C VAL A 93 -5.65 -10.50 -3.17
N ILE A 94 -6.72 -10.50 -2.38
CA ILE A 94 -8.07 -10.12 -2.78
C ILE A 94 -8.34 -8.75 -2.16
N LEU A 95 -8.60 -7.75 -2.99
CA LEU A 95 -9.02 -6.43 -2.51
C LEU A 95 -10.51 -6.44 -2.18
N ASN A 96 -10.84 -6.24 -0.91
CA ASN A 96 -12.22 -6.14 -0.43
C ASN A 96 -12.76 -4.70 -0.55
N GLY A 97 -11.88 -3.70 -0.39
CA GLY A 97 -12.22 -2.28 -0.54
C GLY A 97 -11.02 -1.38 -0.25
N ALA A 98 -11.07 -0.15 -0.71
CA ALA A 98 -10.08 0.88 -0.36
C ALA A 98 -10.73 2.26 -0.34
N TRP A 99 -10.43 3.09 0.65
CA TRP A 99 -11.11 4.38 0.84
C TRP A 99 -10.21 5.42 1.54
N ASP A 100 -10.60 6.69 1.44
CA ASP A 100 -10.02 7.77 2.24
C ASP A 100 -10.31 7.54 3.72
N TYR A 101 -9.27 7.50 4.55
CA TYR A 101 -9.35 7.05 5.93
C TYR A 101 -9.33 8.22 6.93
N THR A 102 -10.21 8.17 7.92
CA THR A 102 -10.32 9.18 8.99
C THR A 102 -10.41 8.57 10.38
N GLY A 103 -10.21 7.25 10.51
CA GLY A 103 -10.22 6.57 11.81
C GLY A 103 -8.89 6.70 12.55
N TYR A 104 -8.75 5.95 13.63
CA TYR A 104 -7.49 5.88 14.37
C TYR A 104 -6.35 5.29 13.54
N SER A 105 -5.18 5.93 13.62
CA SER A 105 -3.92 5.35 13.18
C SER A 105 -2.78 5.91 14.00
N TYR A 106 -1.75 5.09 14.26
CA TYR A 106 -0.49 5.59 14.81
C TYR A 106 0.32 6.39 13.79
N LEU A 107 -0.03 6.29 12.50
CA LEU A 107 0.53 7.12 11.45
C LEU A 107 -0.20 8.46 11.40
N ALA A 108 0.56 9.54 11.33
CA ALA A 108 0.05 10.90 11.18
C ALA A 108 0.80 11.60 10.02
N PRO A 109 0.09 12.00 8.94
CA PRO A 109 0.67 12.79 7.87
C PRO A 109 1.26 14.11 8.41
N ASP A 110 2.50 14.43 8.05
CA ASP A 110 3.07 15.75 8.36
C ASP A 110 2.30 16.83 7.58
N PRO A 111 1.60 17.77 8.26
CA PRO A 111 0.85 18.82 7.57
C PRO A 111 1.74 19.79 6.79
N ASN A 112 3.06 19.82 7.05
CA ASN A 112 4.03 20.66 6.37
C ASN A 112 4.84 19.92 5.28
N ALA A 113 4.52 18.65 5.00
CA ALA A 113 5.18 17.90 3.95
C ALA A 113 5.06 18.63 2.59
N PRO A 114 6.11 18.63 1.75
CA PRO A 114 6.07 19.28 0.43
C PRO A 114 4.96 18.74 -0.49
N ILE A 115 4.58 17.47 -0.29
CA ILE A 115 3.49 16.81 -1.00
C ILE A 115 2.34 16.62 -0.01
N PRO A 116 1.16 17.21 -0.26
CA PRO A 116 0.00 16.98 0.57
C PRO A 116 -0.41 15.51 0.58
N VAL A 117 -0.46 14.94 1.78
CA VAL A 117 -0.77 13.52 2.02
C VAL A 117 -2.11 13.38 2.75
N ARG A 118 -2.86 12.32 2.44
CA ARG A 118 -4.07 11.88 3.13
C ARG A 118 -3.84 10.48 3.69
N MET A 119 -4.61 10.10 4.69
CA MET A 119 -4.66 8.70 5.11
C MET A 119 -5.60 7.93 4.19
N VAL A 120 -5.22 6.71 3.81
CA VAL A 120 -6.06 5.77 3.06
C VAL A 120 -6.05 4.42 3.76
N ALA A 121 -7.14 3.68 3.67
CA ALA A 121 -7.23 2.32 4.16
C ALA A 121 -7.48 1.36 3.00
N VAL A 122 -6.85 0.19 3.08
CA VAL A 122 -6.94 -0.88 2.09
C VAL A 122 -7.27 -2.17 2.84
N ASP A 123 -8.47 -2.70 2.60
CA ASP A 123 -8.95 -3.95 3.18
C ASP A 123 -8.66 -5.09 2.20
N VAL A 124 -7.81 -6.02 2.61
CA VAL A 124 -7.39 -7.15 1.77
C VAL A 124 -7.52 -8.48 2.48
N THR A 125 -7.76 -9.53 1.71
CA THR A 125 -7.62 -10.92 2.15
C THR A 125 -6.47 -11.58 1.40
N VAL A 126 -5.52 -12.12 2.13
CA VAL A 126 -4.39 -12.87 1.58
C VAL A 126 -4.68 -14.36 1.75
N GLU A 127 -4.59 -15.12 0.66
CA GLU A 127 -4.84 -16.56 0.64
C GLU A 127 -3.62 -17.31 0.09
N GLY A 128 -3.36 -18.53 0.58
CA GLY A 128 -2.33 -19.40 0.02
C GLY A 128 -0.88 -18.91 0.21
N HIS A 129 -0.67 -17.93 1.10
CA HIS A 129 0.65 -17.49 1.50
C HIS A 129 1.35 -18.57 2.36
N ASN A 130 2.67 -18.46 2.52
CA ASN A 130 3.43 -19.32 3.41
C ASN A 130 3.88 -18.56 4.69
N ALA A 131 4.63 -19.24 5.55
CA ALA A 131 5.07 -18.69 6.83
C ALA A 131 6.12 -17.56 6.73
N ALA A 132 6.68 -17.32 5.54
CA ALA A 132 7.60 -16.22 5.27
C ALA A 132 6.89 -14.98 4.69
N PHE A 133 5.57 -15.00 4.53
CA PHE A 133 4.80 -13.82 4.11
C PHE A 133 4.66 -12.86 5.28
N ASP A 134 5.12 -11.62 5.09
CA ASP A 134 4.84 -10.53 6.00
C ASP A 134 3.77 -9.60 5.43
N PHE A 135 2.83 -9.19 6.27
CA PHE A 135 1.68 -8.41 5.81
C PHE A 135 1.99 -6.91 5.75
N ASP A 136 2.94 -6.42 6.55
CA ASP A 136 3.42 -5.04 6.53
C ASP A 136 4.37 -4.73 5.36
N ASP A 137 4.95 -5.76 4.75
CA ASP A 137 5.70 -5.73 3.48
C ASP A 137 4.82 -5.48 2.24
N ILE A 138 3.50 -5.38 2.38
CA ILE A 138 2.62 -4.95 1.28
C ILE A 138 2.80 -3.45 1.08
N GLU A 139 3.32 -3.07 -0.09
CA GLU A 139 3.54 -1.68 -0.48
C GLU A 139 2.32 -1.09 -1.20
N ILE A 140 2.03 0.17 -0.92
CA ILE A 140 1.10 0.96 -1.73
C ILE A 140 1.87 1.79 -2.77
N VAL A 141 1.46 1.67 -4.03
CA VAL A 141 2.15 2.29 -5.17
C VAL A 141 1.16 3.18 -5.93
N ASP A 142 1.61 4.35 -6.38
CA ASP A 142 0.81 5.21 -7.27
C ASP A 142 0.51 4.49 -8.59
N GLY A 143 -0.79 4.38 -8.91
CA GLY A 143 -1.27 3.66 -10.09
C GLY A 143 -0.88 4.29 -11.43
N VAL A 144 -0.36 5.52 -11.45
CA VAL A 144 0.09 6.26 -12.64
C VAL A 144 1.62 6.36 -12.66
N SER A 145 2.22 6.91 -11.60
CA SER A 145 3.66 7.18 -11.58
C SER A 145 4.51 5.96 -11.21
N LEU A 146 3.89 4.92 -10.65
CA LEU A 146 4.54 3.73 -10.09
C LEU A 146 5.56 4.04 -8.97
N VAL A 147 5.43 5.21 -8.34
CA VAL A 147 6.20 5.54 -7.13
C VAL A 147 5.59 4.80 -5.93
N SER A 148 6.44 4.09 -5.18
CA SER A 148 6.06 3.46 -3.92
C SER A 148 6.00 4.48 -2.79
N TYR A 149 4.94 4.43 -1.98
CA TYR A 149 4.70 5.32 -0.84
C TYR A 149 4.77 4.59 0.50
N ALA A 150 5.71 3.64 0.58
CA ALA A 150 6.16 2.86 1.74
C ALA A 150 5.50 1.48 1.94
N SER A 151 6.36 0.55 2.39
CA SER A 151 6.05 -0.58 3.27
C SER A 151 5.98 -0.06 4.72
N ASP A 152 5.35 -0.77 5.65
CA ASP A 152 5.04 -0.33 7.03
C ASP A 152 3.70 0.43 7.20
N PRO A 153 2.57 -0.11 6.71
CA PRO A 153 1.26 0.42 7.05
C PRO A 153 0.97 0.26 8.55
N HIS A 154 0.05 1.09 9.06
CA HIS A 154 -0.70 0.66 10.22
C HIS A 154 -1.57 -0.53 9.85
N LEU A 155 -1.18 -1.69 10.38
CA LEU A 155 -1.82 -2.97 10.14
C LEU A 155 -2.77 -3.35 11.27
N THR A 156 -3.96 -3.82 10.92
CA THR A 156 -4.91 -4.42 11.86
C THR A 156 -5.46 -5.72 11.29
N ILE A 157 -5.42 -6.81 12.06
CA ILE A 157 -6.03 -8.08 11.67
C ILE A 157 -7.55 -7.98 11.77
N LEU A 158 -8.26 -8.47 10.75
CA LEU A 158 -9.71 -8.48 10.69
C LEU A 158 -10.27 -9.90 10.81
N SER A 159 -11.47 -10.02 11.36
CA SER A 159 -12.30 -11.22 11.21
C SER A 159 -12.67 -11.43 9.74
N PRO A 160 -13.12 -12.63 9.31
CA PRO A 160 -13.61 -12.86 7.95
C PRO A 160 -14.71 -11.86 7.52
N GLU A 161 -15.51 -11.39 8.46
CA GLU A 161 -16.59 -10.40 8.25
C GLU A 161 -16.08 -8.95 8.18
N GLY A 162 -14.78 -8.70 8.35
CA GLY A 162 -14.17 -7.38 8.24
C GLY A 162 -14.22 -6.55 9.53
N LYS A 163 -14.33 -7.20 10.70
CA LYS A 163 -14.28 -6.50 12.00
C LYS A 163 -12.86 -6.53 12.58
N PRO A 164 -12.36 -5.45 13.18
CA PRO A 164 -11.05 -5.48 13.83
C PRO A 164 -11.05 -6.50 14.97
N LEU A 165 -10.00 -7.32 15.00
CA LEU A 165 -9.72 -8.20 16.13
C LEU A 165 -8.92 -7.42 17.20
N PRO A 166 -8.95 -7.85 18.47
CA PRO A 166 -8.05 -7.33 19.50
C PRO A 166 -6.57 -7.42 19.08
N ASP A 167 -5.75 -6.45 19.49
CA ASP A 167 -4.33 -6.35 19.10
C ASP A 167 -3.49 -7.58 19.52
N ASP A 168 -3.91 -8.30 20.56
CA ASP A 168 -3.28 -9.54 21.05
C ASP A 168 -3.78 -10.81 20.35
N SER A 169 -4.65 -10.66 19.34
CA SER A 169 -5.17 -11.80 18.60
C SER A 169 -4.06 -12.48 17.80
N PRO A 170 -3.96 -13.82 17.83
CA PRO A 170 -2.97 -14.52 17.04
C PRO A 170 -3.26 -14.32 15.55
N VAL A 171 -2.22 -14.00 14.79
CA VAL A 171 -2.30 -13.99 13.32
C VAL A 171 -2.60 -15.43 12.86
N PRO A 172 -3.61 -15.64 12.00
CA PRO A 172 -3.88 -16.96 11.44
C PRO A 172 -2.64 -17.57 10.79
N LEU A 173 -2.34 -18.83 11.12
CA LEU A 173 -1.20 -19.52 10.54
C LEU A 173 -1.40 -19.76 9.05
N ALA A 174 -0.36 -19.52 8.25
CA ALA A 174 -0.31 -19.92 6.85
C ALA A 174 -0.63 -21.43 6.70
N PRO A 175 -1.38 -21.84 5.65
CA PRO A 175 -1.85 -21.05 4.52
C PRO A 175 -3.28 -20.51 4.68
N ASN A 176 -3.79 -20.42 5.92
CA ASN A 176 -5.16 -19.98 6.14
C ASN A 176 -5.36 -18.54 5.66
N PRO A 177 -6.49 -18.22 5.03
CA PRO A 177 -6.81 -16.85 4.64
C PRO A 177 -6.72 -15.89 5.82
N THR A 178 -6.02 -14.79 5.63
CA THR A 178 -5.92 -13.72 6.62
C THR A 178 -6.44 -12.42 6.01
N ARG A 179 -7.42 -11.81 6.66
CA ARG A 179 -7.95 -10.51 6.26
C ARG A 179 -7.29 -9.43 7.12
N VAL A 180 -6.77 -8.39 6.48
CA VAL A 180 -6.07 -7.28 7.16
C VAL A 180 -6.57 -5.95 6.63
N LEU A 181 -6.60 -4.95 7.51
CA LEU A 181 -6.70 -3.55 7.15
C LEU A 181 -5.30 -2.95 7.14
N LEU A 182 -4.91 -2.36 6.02
CA LEU A 182 -3.63 -1.68 5.84
C LEU A 182 -3.89 -0.19 5.67
N ILE A 183 -3.36 0.63 6.57
CA ILE A 183 -3.57 2.08 6.58
C ILE A 183 -2.26 2.78 6.22
N TYR A 184 -2.28 3.62 5.19
CA TYR A 184 -1.11 4.32 4.65
C TYR A 184 -1.31 5.84 4.62
N ALA A 185 -0.21 6.58 4.63
CA ALA A 185 -0.18 7.96 4.17
C ALA A 185 0.07 7.98 2.64
N PHE A 186 -0.80 8.63 1.88
CA PHE A 186 -0.79 8.57 0.41
C PHE A 186 -1.03 9.97 -0.19
N PRO A 187 -0.44 10.32 -1.35
CA PRO A 187 -0.62 11.65 -1.94
C PRO A 187 -2.07 11.98 -2.26
N LYS A 188 -2.51 13.19 -1.91
CA LYS A 188 -3.89 13.66 -2.13
C LYS A 188 -4.29 13.74 -3.60
N GLU A 189 -3.33 13.98 -4.47
CA GLU A 189 -3.57 14.20 -5.91
C GLU A 189 -3.68 12.89 -6.70
N THR A 190 -3.23 11.77 -6.12
CA THR A 190 -3.25 10.46 -6.77
C THR A 190 -4.60 9.76 -6.53
N PRO A 191 -5.40 9.50 -7.59
CA PRO A 191 -6.74 8.93 -7.45
C PRO A 191 -6.77 7.40 -7.45
N THR A 192 -5.69 6.75 -7.86
CA THR A 192 -5.59 5.30 -8.04
C THR A 192 -4.31 4.73 -7.47
N PHE A 193 -4.34 3.49 -7.03
CA PHE A 193 -3.19 2.80 -6.47
C PHE A 193 -3.02 1.39 -7.03
N LEU A 194 -1.84 0.83 -6.84
CA LEU A 194 -1.52 -0.59 -6.97
C LEU A 194 -1.02 -1.08 -5.61
N LEU A 195 -1.04 -2.41 -5.41
CA LEU A 195 -0.36 -3.05 -4.29
C LEU A 195 0.77 -3.92 -4.83
N TYR A 196 1.91 -3.85 -4.15
CA TYR A 196 3.09 -4.64 -4.47
C TYR A 196 3.55 -5.42 -3.25
N TYR A 197 4.19 -6.56 -3.47
CA TYR A 197 4.91 -7.31 -2.44
C TYR A 197 6.23 -7.76 -3.04
N TRP A 198 7.35 -7.23 -2.55
CA TRP A 198 8.69 -7.54 -3.07
C TRP A 198 8.79 -7.43 -4.60
N GLY A 199 8.21 -6.37 -5.18
CA GLY A 199 8.20 -6.12 -6.63
C GLY A 199 7.12 -6.87 -7.44
N LYS A 200 6.36 -7.79 -6.82
CA LYS A 200 5.23 -8.48 -7.45
C LYS A 200 3.97 -7.61 -7.37
N ASN A 201 3.36 -7.29 -8.52
CA ASN A 201 2.07 -6.61 -8.58
C ASN A 201 0.95 -7.57 -8.11
N LEU A 202 0.21 -7.17 -7.09
CA LEU A 202 -0.81 -7.97 -6.43
C LEU A 202 -2.22 -7.80 -7.02
N LEU A 203 -2.50 -6.67 -7.68
CA LEU A 203 -3.85 -6.31 -8.17
C LEU A 203 -4.01 -6.44 -9.68
N GLY A 204 -2.90 -6.50 -10.43
CA GLY A 204 -2.88 -6.57 -11.90
C GLY A 204 -3.21 -5.25 -12.60
N GLU A 205 -4.10 -4.43 -12.05
CA GLU A 205 -4.50 -3.12 -12.58
C GLU A 205 -4.68 -2.07 -11.47
N PRO A 206 -4.48 -0.77 -11.76
CA PRO A 206 -4.73 0.30 -10.79
C PRO A 206 -6.19 0.32 -10.32
N ARG A 207 -6.39 0.55 -9.03
CA ARG A 207 -7.72 0.60 -8.39
C ARG A 207 -7.97 2.01 -7.83
N PRO A 208 -9.19 2.56 -7.97
CA PRO A 208 -9.53 3.84 -7.37
C PRO A 208 -9.79 3.69 -5.87
N PHE A 209 -9.74 4.81 -5.16
CA PHE A 209 -10.27 4.89 -3.79
C PHE A 209 -11.77 5.18 -3.81
N GLU A 210 -12.52 4.49 -2.95
CA GLU A 210 -13.91 4.76 -2.66
C GLU A 210 -14.04 6.04 -1.83
N LYS A 211 -15.19 6.73 -1.97
CA LYS A 211 -15.44 8.01 -1.29
C LYS A 211 -15.66 7.87 0.22
N THR A 212 -16.05 6.68 0.66
CA THR A 212 -16.48 6.42 2.04
C THR A 212 -16.07 5.02 2.44
N GLY A 213 -15.66 4.87 3.70
CA GLY A 213 -15.51 3.57 4.34
C GLY A 213 -15.56 3.71 5.85
N TRP A 214 -15.18 2.66 6.57
CA TRP A 214 -15.20 2.63 8.02
C TRP A 214 -13.82 3.02 8.60
N GLY A 215 -13.78 3.33 9.89
CA GLY A 215 -12.56 3.71 10.60
C GLY A 215 -12.39 2.91 11.88
N LEU A 216 -11.15 2.65 12.29
CA LEU A 216 -10.88 2.13 13.64
C LEU A 216 -11.30 3.18 14.68
N PRO A 217 -11.87 2.76 15.81
CA PRO A 217 -12.16 3.67 16.92
C PRO A 217 -10.84 4.21 17.50
N TYR A 218 -10.87 5.44 17.98
CA TYR A 218 -9.75 5.97 18.77
C TYR A 218 -9.67 5.24 20.11
N PRO A 219 -8.45 4.95 20.61
CA PRO A 219 -8.29 4.39 21.95
C PRO A 219 -8.88 5.35 22.99
N ASP A 220 -9.41 4.80 24.08
CA ASP A 220 -9.92 5.60 25.20
C ASP A 220 -8.77 6.46 25.76
N ALA A 221 -9.06 7.71 26.14
CA ALA A 221 -8.08 8.72 26.56
C ALA A 221 -7.31 8.41 27.88
N GLY A 222 -7.38 7.17 28.38
CA GLY A 222 -6.60 6.67 29.52
C GLY A 222 -5.89 5.34 29.25
N THR A 223 -6.01 4.81 28.04
CA THR A 223 -5.26 3.65 27.54
C THR A 223 -4.16 4.17 26.62
N GLU A 224 -3.35 5.12 27.11
CA GLU A 224 -2.08 5.39 26.44
C GLU A 224 -1.34 4.05 26.38
N ALA A 225 -1.00 3.63 25.17
CA ALA A 225 -0.07 2.54 24.95
C ALA A 225 1.13 2.83 25.85
N ASN A 226 1.42 1.93 26.79
CA ASN A 226 2.62 2.01 27.62
C ASN A 226 3.87 1.74 26.76
N ASP A 227 4.00 2.43 25.63
CA ASP A 227 5.28 2.59 24.97
C ASP A 227 6.08 3.50 25.90
N PRO A 228 7.12 2.97 26.57
CA PRO A 228 7.96 3.82 27.40
C PRO A 228 8.51 4.91 26.47
N ALA A 229 8.29 6.17 26.86
CA ALA A 229 8.93 7.30 26.19
C ALA A 229 10.39 6.94 25.92
N PRO A 230 10.90 7.16 24.69
CA PRO A 230 12.26 6.76 24.34
C PRO A 230 13.20 7.31 25.41
N ALA A 231 13.97 6.40 26.03
CA ALA A 231 14.85 6.76 27.13
C ALA A 231 15.68 7.99 26.70
N PRO A 232 15.81 9.01 27.57
CA PRO A 232 16.61 10.18 27.24
C PRO A 232 17.98 9.69 26.80
N LYS A 233 18.38 10.05 25.59
CA LYS A 233 19.74 9.77 25.12
C LYS A 233 20.67 10.53 26.04
N ASP A 234 21.29 9.83 26.98
CA ASP A 234 22.34 10.39 27.81
C ASP A 234 23.41 10.94 26.87
N GLY A 235 23.53 12.27 26.85
CA GLY A 235 24.53 13.01 26.10
C GLY A 235 25.91 12.80 26.69
N GLY A 236 26.40 11.56 26.61
CA GLY A 236 27.78 11.21 26.92
C GLY A 236 28.72 11.96 26.00
N GLN A 237 29.44 12.92 26.60
CA GLN A 237 30.57 13.64 26.04
C GLN A 237 31.75 12.70 25.75
#